data_AF-A0A7V4A2D3-F1
#
_entry.id   AF-A0A7V4A2D3-F1
#
_cell.length_a   1.000
_cell.length_b   1.000
_cell.length_c   1.000
_cell.angle_alpha   90.00
_cell.angle_beta   90.00
_cell.angle_gamma   90.00
#
_symmetry.space_group_name_H-M   'P 1'
#
loop_
_entity.id
_entity.type
_entity.pdbx_description
1 polymer ?
#
loop_
_entity_poly.entity_id
_entity_poly.type
_entity_poly.pdbx_seq_one_letter_code
_entity_poly.pdbx_strand_id
1 'polypeptide(L)'
;MKRLLNLLILLALAPSLLALLPRLQAEHPGPVVLLMDAEALREEARAQGKDLLAVLEAYRPLGVEGIAFPERFVKDWVAQGALLYRTGRELLEAGLPAKPGWYYLKGEAWLLDLLAQAYDLPTERLGPWLGFPLDVQALPAFYPLSEIRAAKEAGFYVAVRPINQRYRRLDPSVPIVPQEADAVVFAGLEALGYPYRLEEARERVPVPVALIEGTPQPGLSAYREKGILRLFSLRYEWQLTLTPEEAADKYVLAARERGHQLLYLRPYPYRQDTERLLQRIQEGLKASHIPLGHPAVREFAPSPLRLAAWVGVLAGLGLLALGLPVHGPLVALLLLLLALGYAGGQAGALLAALVFPVLGFLGPRNGLWMWLRTLGYALAGVVFLSALGSTPATLLGLQAFKGVSLTLLVPPLLVAFSFL
;
A
#
# COMPACT_ATOMS: atom_id res chain seq x y z
N MET A 1 -41.25 -7.52 23.36
CA MET A 1 -40.34 -7.70 22.20
C MET A 1 -39.33 -6.55 22.05
N LYS A 2 -39.73 -5.28 21.80
CA LYS A 2 -38.77 -4.15 21.64
C LYS A 2 -37.76 -3.98 22.80
N ARG A 3 -38.21 -4.12 24.05
CA ARG A 3 -37.32 -4.07 25.25
C ARG A 3 -36.26 -5.18 25.26
N LEU A 4 -36.62 -6.39 24.84
CA LEU A 4 -35.70 -7.52 24.74
C LEU A 4 -34.64 -7.26 23.67
N LEU A 5 -35.03 -6.75 22.50
CA LEU A 5 -34.08 -6.41 21.43
C LEU A 5 -33.10 -5.30 21.87
N ASN A 6 -33.58 -4.29 22.60
CA ASN A 6 -32.70 -3.27 23.19
C ASN A 6 -31.72 -3.87 24.20
N LEU A 7 -32.18 -4.81 25.03
CA LEU A 7 -31.32 -5.52 25.98
C LEU A 7 -30.23 -6.33 25.24
N LEU A 8 -30.59 -7.02 24.15
CA LEU A 8 -29.63 -7.75 23.33
C LEU A 8 -28.58 -6.83 22.69
N ILE A 9 -28.97 -5.65 22.23
CA ILE A 9 -28.02 -4.63 21.74
C ILE A 9 -27.04 -4.22 22.85
N LEU A 10 -27.54 -3.93 24.05
CA LEU A 10 -26.70 -3.54 25.19
C LEU A 10 -25.73 -4.65 25.60
N LEU A 11 -26.22 -5.90 25.68
CA LEU A 11 -25.40 -7.07 26.02
C LEU A 11 -24.35 -7.36 24.95
N ALA A 12 -24.67 -7.16 23.67
CA ALA A 12 -23.73 -7.32 22.57
C ALA A 12 -22.65 -6.22 22.53
N LEU A 13 -22.93 -5.03 23.06
CA LEU A 13 -22.02 -3.89 23.02
C LEU A 13 -20.71 -4.14 23.77
N ALA A 14 -20.78 -4.69 24.98
CA ALA A 14 -19.61 -4.92 25.83
C ALA A 14 -18.55 -5.83 25.19
N PRO A 15 -18.87 -7.07 24.73
CA PRO A 15 -17.90 -7.91 24.04
C PRO A 15 -17.45 -7.31 22.70
N SER A 16 -18.31 -6.57 22.00
CA SER A 16 -17.96 -5.89 20.75
C SER A 16 -16.94 -4.76 20.97
N LEU A 17 -17.04 -4.01 22.07
CA LEU A 17 -16.05 -3.01 22.47
C LEU A 17 -14.70 -3.65 22.78
N LEU A 18 -14.69 -4.74 23.55
CA LEU A 18 -13.47 -5.49 23.84
C LEU A 18 -12.84 -6.08 22.58
N ALA A 19 -13.65 -6.44 21.57
CA ALA A 19 -13.18 -6.91 20.29
C ALA A 19 -12.40 -5.86 19.48
N LEU A 20 -12.51 -4.56 19.84
CA LEU A 20 -11.77 -3.47 19.18
C LEU A 20 -10.35 -3.30 19.71
N LEU A 21 -10.00 -3.87 20.88
CA LEU A 21 -8.66 -3.71 21.47
C LEU A 21 -7.53 -4.14 20.52
N PRO A 22 -7.59 -5.32 19.85
CA PRO A 22 -6.54 -5.72 18.92
C PRO A 22 -6.42 -4.78 17.72
N ARG A 23 -7.53 -4.17 17.28
CA ARG A 23 -7.53 -3.19 16.20
C ARG A 23 -6.81 -1.92 16.64
N LEU A 24 -7.16 -1.38 17.80
CA LEU A 24 -6.56 -0.16 18.33
C LEU A 24 -5.04 -0.32 18.51
N GLN A 25 -4.61 -1.50 18.96
CA GLN A 25 -3.18 -1.84 19.05
C GLN A 25 -2.51 -1.91 17.68
N ALA A 26 -3.14 -2.56 16.70
CA ALA A 26 -2.57 -2.71 15.36
C ALA A 26 -2.59 -1.41 14.53
N GLU A 27 -3.54 -0.51 14.77
CA GLU A 27 -3.61 0.80 14.11
C GLU A 27 -2.68 1.83 14.72
N HIS A 28 -2.21 1.61 15.96
CA HIS A 28 -1.30 2.52 16.65
C HIS A 28 -0.10 2.85 15.75
N PRO A 29 0.26 4.14 15.61
CA PRO A 29 1.46 4.52 14.89
C PRO A 29 2.67 3.83 15.51
N GLY A 30 3.44 3.12 14.68
CA GLY A 30 4.71 2.50 15.05
C GLY A 30 5.89 3.30 14.48
N PRO A 31 7.11 2.74 14.51
CA PRO A 31 8.26 3.34 13.86
C PRO A 31 8.03 3.58 12.38
N VAL A 32 8.49 4.73 11.90
CA VAL A 32 8.38 5.17 10.51
C VAL A 32 9.78 5.41 9.95
N VAL A 33 10.01 4.97 8.73
CA VAL A 33 11.26 5.25 8.01
C VAL A 33 11.02 6.27 6.91
N LEU A 34 11.90 7.27 6.85
CA LEU A 34 11.98 8.21 5.73
C LEU A 34 12.85 7.58 4.64
N LEU A 35 12.25 7.24 3.51
CA LEU A 35 12.90 6.60 2.36
C LEU A 35 13.19 7.63 1.28
N MET A 36 14.45 7.85 0.94
CA MET A 36 14.81 8.66 -0.22
C MET A 36 14.82 7.84 -1.52
N ASP A 37 14.38 8.45 -2.62
CA ASP A 37 14.52 7.89 -3.97
C ASP A 37 15.99 7.90 -4.41
N ALA A 38 16.57 6.70 -4.65
CA ALA A 38 17.98 6.57 -5.01
C ALA A 38 18.32 7.18 -6.37
N GLU A 39 17.39 7.16 -7.34
CA GLU A 39 17.68 7.72 -8.67
C GLU A 39 17.69 9.25 -8.61
N ALA A 40 16.73 9.84 -7.89
CA ALA A 40 16.69 11.28 -7.69
C ALA A 40 17.91 11.79 -6.89
N LEU A 41 18.33 11.07 -5.84
CA LEU A 41 19.56 11.42 -5.12
C LEU A 41 20.82 11.24 -5.96
N ARG A 42 20.83 10.29 -6.91
CA ARG A 42 21.98 10.11 -7.79
C ARG A 42 22.17 11.26 -8.76
N GLU A 43 21.08 11.86 -9.23
CA GLU A 43 21.14 13.10 -10.02
C GLU A 43 21.77 14.25 -9.20
N GLU A 44 21.36 14.41 -7.94
CA GLU A 44 21.98 15.36 -7.01
C GLU A 44 23.47 15.05 -6.80
N ALA A 45 23.83 13.79 -6.57
CA ALA A 45 25.20 13.35 -6.33
C ALA A 45 26.10 13.64 -7.53
N ARG A 46 25.64 13.35 -8.75
CA ARG A 46 26.36 13.68 -9.99
C ARG A 46 26.59 15.17 -10.15
N ALA A 47 25.58 16.00 -9.87
CA ALA A 47 25.72 17.45 -9.94
C ALA A 47 26.77 18.00 -8.95
N GLN A 48 27.00 17.30 -7.84
CA GLN A 48 27.99 17.66 -6.82
C GLN A 48 29.34 16.94 -6.96
N GLY A 49 29.49 16.02 -7.93
CA GLY A 49 30.67 15.17 -8.04
C GLY A 49 30.89 14.25 -6.83
N LYS A 50 29.81 13.86 -6.15
CA LYS A 50 29.83 13.00 -4.94
C LYS A 50 29.28 11.62 -5.26
N ASP A 51 29.59 10.67 -4.38
CA ASP A 51 28.93 9.36 -4.38
C ASP A 51 27.52 9.44 -3.76
N LEU A 52 26.64 8.52 -4.16
CA LEU A 52 25.27 8.43 -3.68
C LEU A 52 25.21 8.31 -2.15
N LEU A 53 26.06 7.44 -1.57
CA LEU A 53 26.07 7.22 -0.13
C LEU A 53 26.48 8.49 0.62
N ALA A 54 27.43 9.26 0.10
CA ALA A 54 27.87 10.51 0.71
C ALA A 54 26.75 11.57 0.73
N VAL A 55 25.91 11.64 -0.31
CA VAL A 55 24.74 12.53 -0.33
C VAL A 55 23.66 12.04 0.62
N LEU A 56 23.38 10.73 0.64
CA LEU A 56 22.41 10.13 1.55
C LEU A 56 22.77 10.35 3.03
N GLU A 57 24.04 10.14 3.39
CA GLU A 57 24.57 10.39 4.74
C GLU A 57 24.39 11.84 5.18
N ALA A 58 24.45 12.80 4.24
CA ALA A 58 24.23 14.20 4.56
C ALA A 58 22.78 14.50 5.01
N TYR A 59 21.82 13.65 4.67
CA TYR A 59 20.43 13.75 5.11
C TYR A 59 20.12 12.94 6.38
N ARG A 60 21.04 12.08 6.84
CA ARG A 60 20.86 11.27 8.06
C ARG A 60 20.57 12.10 9.31
N PRO A 61 21.22 13.27 9.58
CA PRO A 61 20.88 14.11 10.73
C PRO A 61 19.43 14.63 10.71
N LEU A 62 18.80 14.66 9.54
CA LEU A 62 17.41 15.07 9.35
C LEU A 62 16.42 13.89 9.42
N GLY A 63 16.88 12.73 9.88
CA GLY A 63 16.04 11.55 10.12
C GLY A 63 15.87 10.62 8.92
N VAL A 64 16.62 10.84 7.83
CA VAL A 64 16.65 9.90 6.69
C VAL A 64 17.42 8.65 7.10
N GLU A 65 16.69 7.55 7.26
CA GLU A 65 17.22 6.25 7.67
C GLU A 65 17.02 5.17 6.61
N GLY A 66 16.47 5.51 5.44
CA GLY A 66 16.37 4.55 4.36
C GLY A 66 16.41 5.14 2.96
N ILE A 67 16.55 4.23 2.01
CA ILE A 67 16.70 4.53 0.59
C ILE A 67 15.95 3.47 -0.23
N ALA A 68 15.32 3.91 -1.30
CA ALA A 68 14.58 3.07 -2.22
C ALA A 68 15.27 3.03 -3.58
N PHE A 69 15.70 1.83 -3.99
CA PHE A 69 16.37 1.59 -5.26
C PHE A 69 15.36 1.13 -6.32
N PRO A 70 15.02 1.97 -7.31
CA PRO A 70 14.30 1.49 -8.47
C PRO A 70 15.17 0.54 -9.29
N GLU A 71 14.54 -0.51 -9.81
CA GLU A 71 15.20 -1.34 -10.81
C GLU A 71 15.40 -0.52 -12.09
N ARG A 72 16.59 -0.65 -12.68
CA ARG A 72 16.94 0.06 -13.91
C ARG A 72 16.48 -0.70 -15.13
N PHE A 73 16.30 0.00 -16.23
CA PHE A 73 16.21 -0.58 -17.55
C PHE A 73 17.59 -0.69 -18.20
N VAL A 74 17.72 -1.53 -19.23
CA VAL A 74 18.96 -1.62 -20.02
C VAL A 74 19.40 -0.25 -20.54
N LYS A 75 18.46 0.57 -21.04
CA LYS A 75 18.75 1.92 -21.52
C LYS A 75 19.40 2.83 -20.47
N ASP A 76 19.11 2.62 -19.19
CA ASP A 76 19.64 3.46 -18.11
C ASP A 76 21.13 3.14 -17.90
N TRP A 77 21.51 1.87 -18.01
CA TRP A 77 22.92 1.45 -18.00
C TRP A 77 23.67 1.90 -19.25
N VAL A 78 23.00 1.95 -20.40
CA VAL A 78 23.57 2.49 -21.64
C VAL A 78 23.82 4.00 -21.52
N ALA A 79 22.85 4.75 -20.99
CA ALA A 79 22.98 6.19 -20.76
C ALA A 79 24.11 6.52 -19.78
N GLN A 80 24.43 5.60 -18.86
CA GLN A 80 25.53 5.73 -17.90
C GLN A 80 26.88 5.24 -18.44
N GLY A 81 26.92 4.68 -19.66
CA GLY A 81 28.13 4.15 -20.26
C GLY A 81 28.60 2.80 -19.72
N ALA A 82 27.84 2.16 -18.80
CA ALA A 82 28.13 0.82 -18.30
C ALA A 82 27.87 -0.26 -19.37
N LEU A 83 26.94 0.01 -20.28
CA LEU A 83 26.65 -0.81 -21.45
C LEU A 83 26.75 0.01 -22.73
N LEU A 84 27.14 -0.65 -23.81
CA LEU A 84 27.07 -0.19 -25.18
C LEU A 84 25.98 -0.99 -25.88
N TYR A 85 25.09 -0.30 -26.57
CA TYR A 85 24.03 -0.89 -27.36
C TYR A 85 24.28 -0.65 -28.84
N ARG A 86 24.15 -1.70 -29.65
CA ARG A 86 24.26 -1.63 -31.11
C ARG A 86 23.23 -2.53 -31.76
N THR A 87 22.73 -2.12 -32.92
CA THR A 87 21.92 -3.01 -33.76
C THR A 87 22.81 -4.01 -34.49
N GLY A 88 22.27 -5.16 -34.85
CA GLY A 88 23.02 -6.17 -35.59
C GLY A 88 23.44 -5.70 -36.98
N ARG A 89 22.69 -4.77 -37.60
CA ARG A 89 23.09 -4.10 -38.84
C ARG A 89 24.37 -3.29 -38.66
N GLU A 90 24.46 -2.48 -37.60
CA GLU A 90 25.65 -1.70 -37.29
C GLU A 90 26.88 -2.59 -37.06
N LEU A 91 26.71 -3.73 -36.38
CA LEU A 91 27.80 -4.67 -36.16
C LEU A 91 28.23 -5.38 -37.46
N LEU A 92 27.27 -5.71 -38.35
CA LEU A 92 27.56 -6.25 -39.68
C LEU A 92 28.35 -5.26 -40.55
N GLU A 93 27.94 -4.00 -40.55
CA GLU A 93 28.66 -2.91 -41.24
C GLU A 93 30.08 -2.73 -40.68
N ALA A 94 30.26 -2.99 -39.39
CA ALA A 94 31.57 -3.04 -38.73
C ALA A 94 32.37 -4.34 -39.00
N GLY A 95 31.89 -5.23 -39.88
CA GLY A 95 32.57 -6.46 -40.29
C GLY A 95 32.42 -7.65 -39.33
N LEU A 96 31.52 -7.56 -38.35
CA LEU A 96 31.25 -8.67 -37.43
C LEU A 96 30.13 -9.57 -37.96
N PRO A 97 30.17 -10.89 -37.71
CA PRO A 97 29.13 -11.84 -38.17
C PRO A 97 27.86 -11.77 -37.30
N ALA A 98 27.30 -10.57 -37.11
CA ALA A 98 26.09 -10.33 -36.34
C ALA A 98 24.82 -10.61 -37.17
N LYS A 99 23.69 -10.85 -36.51
CA LYS A 99 22.40 -11.06 -37.19
C LYS A 99 21.69 -9.71 -37.40
N PRO A 100 21.25 -9.34 -38.62
CA PRO A 100 20.74 -8.00 -38.90
C PRO A 100 19.51 -7.57 -38.07
N GLY A 101 18.68 -8.52 -37.63
CA GLY A 101 17.47 -8.26 -36.82
C GLY A 101 17.68 -8.36 -35.31
N TRP A 102 18.92 -8.53 -34.85
CA TRP A 102 19.25 -8.71 -33.44
C TRP A 102 19.83 -7.42 -32.85
N TYR A 103 19.87 -7.37 -31.53
CA TYR A 103 20.31 -6.22 -30.74
C TYR A 103 21.37 -6.69 -29.77
N TYR A 104 22.51 -6.00 -29.75
CA TYR A 104 23.70 -6.47 -29.07
C TYR A 104 24.13 -5.48 -27.97
N LEU A 105 24.48 -6.04 -26.81
CA LEU A 105 25.00 -5.34 -25.66
C LEU A 105 26.46 -5.72 -25.40
N LYS A 106 27.31 -4.74 -25.08
CA LYS A 106 28.69 -4.95 -24.64
C LYS A 106 28.98 -4.06 -23.44
N GLY A 107 29.71 -4.54 -22.44
CA GLY A 107 30.03 -3.73 -21.26
C GLY A 107 30.41 -4.59 -20.08
N GLU A 108 29.92 -4.24 -18.90
CA GLU A 108 30.21 -4.94 -17.65
C GLU A 108 29.78 -6.42 -17.69
N ALA A 109 30.75 -7.32 -17.48
CA ALA A 109 30.55 -8.76 -17.65
C ALA A 109 29.47 -9.32 -16.72
N TRP A 110 29.46 -8.93 -15.44
CA TRP A 110 28.47 -9.41 -14.47
C TRP A 110 27.03 -9.06 -14.90
N LEU A 111 26.82 -7.88 -15.48
CA LEU A 111 25.50 -7.44 -15.92
C LEU A 111 25.05 -8.20 -17.17
N LEU A 112 25.95 -8.41 -18.13
CA LEU A 112 25.68 -9.24 -19.31
C LEU A 112 25.36 -10.69 -18.92
N ASP A 113 26.09 -11.26 -17.97
CA ASP A 113 25.88 -12.63 -17.50
C ASP A 113 24.50 -12.79 -16.83
N LEU A 114 24.09 -11.80 -16.01
CA LEU A 114 22.75 -11.77 -15.44
C LEU A 114 21.67 -11.60 -16.51
N LEU A 115 21.83 -10.66 -17.45
CA LEU A 115 20.87 -10.41 -18.52
C LEU A 115 20.66 -11.64 -19.42
N ALA A 116 21.71 -12.42 -19.66
CA ALA A 116 21.63 -13.66 -20.44
C ALA A 116 20.74 -14.72 -19.77
N GLN A 117 20.64 -14.70 -18.45
CA GLN A 117 19.86 -15.66 -17.67
C GLN A 117 18.49 -15.12 -17.25
N ALA A 118 18.33 -13.79 -17.28
CA ALA A 118 17.16 -13.08 -16.75
C ALA A 118 15.87 -13.29 -17.56
N TYR A 119 15.98 -13.68 -18.84
CA TYR A 119 14.87 -13.66 -19.78
C TYR A 119 14.71 -14.99 -20.50
N ASP A 120 13.45 -15.36 -20.76
CA ASP A 120 13.13 -16.48 -21.63
C ASP A 120 13.18 -16.07 -23.10
N LEU A 121 14.37 -15.65 -23.52
CA LEU A 121 14.68 -15.20 -24.86
C LEU A 121 15.93 -15.93 -25.35
N PRO A 122 16.00 -16.30 -26.64
CA PRO A 122 17.25 -16.75 -27.24
C PRO A 122 18.35 -15.69 -27.07
N THR A 123 19.55 -16.13 -26.70
CA THR A 123 20.73 -15.26 -26.58
C THR A 123 21.86 -15.78 -27.45
N GLU A 124 22.68 -14.88 -27.98
CA GLU A 124 23.87 -15.21 -28.76
C GLU A 124 25.08 -14.46 -28.21
N ARG A 125 26.23 -15.13 -28.11
CA ARG A 125 27.49 -14.44 -27.82
C ARG A 125 28.31 -14.27 -29.08
N LEU A 126 28.72 -13.03 -29.33
CA LEU A 126 29.59 -12.65 -30.44
C LEU A 126 30.81 -11.92 -29.86
N GLY A 127 31.80 -12.70 -29.43
CA GLY A 127 32.94 -12.18 -28.65
C GLY A 127 32.44 -11.50 -27.36
N PRO A 128 32.69 -10.20 -27.15
CA PRO A 128 32.24 -9.46 -25.96
C PRO A 128 30.77 -9.01 -26.03
N TRP A 129 30.07 -9.29 -27.13
CA TRP A 129 28.68 -8.87 -27.32
C TRP A 129 27.70 -9.97 -26.92
N LEU A 130 26.66 -9.59 -26.19
CA LEU A 130 25.48 -10.40 -25.91
C LEU A 130 24.31 -9.93 -26.78
N GLY A 131 23.83 -10.80 -27.66
CA GLY A 131 22.77 -10.53 -28.62
C GLY A 131 21.42 -11.06 -28.18
N PHE A 132 20.36 -10.32 -28.49
CA PHE A 132 18.95 -10.68 -28.31
C PHE A 132 18.17 -10.48 -29.63
N PRO A 133 17.10 -11.25 -29.87
CA PRO A 133 16.30 -11.15 -31.10
C PRO A 133 15.30 -9.98 -31.12
N LEU A 134 15.22 -9.20 -30.05
CA LEU A 134 14.31 -8.05 -29.91
C LEU A 134 15.01 -6.90 -29.17
N ASP A 135 14.46 -5.70 -29.27
CA ASP A 135 15.03 -4.54 -28.59
C ASP A 135 14.86 -4.66 -27.07
N VAL A 136 16.00 -4.78 -26.38
CA VAL A 136 16.05 -5.00 -24.93
C VAL A 136 16.18 -3.73 -24.11
N GLN A 137 16.23 -2.55 -24.73
CA GLN A 137 16.44 -1.27 -24.02
C GLN A 137 15.42 -1.01 -22.89
N ALA A 138 14.17 -1.45 -23.09
CA ALA A 138 13.08 -1.32 -22.12
C ALA A 138 12.93 -2.54 -21.18
N LEU A 139 13.85 -3.50 -21.24
CA LEU A 139 13.85 -4.62 -20.30
C LEU A 139 14.48 -4.19 -18.96
N PRO A 140 13.90 -4.62 -17.83
CA PRO A 140 14.54 -4.49 -16.53
C PRO A 140 15.93 -5.13 -16.49
N ALA A 141 16.87 -4.44 -15.87
CA ALA A 141 18.29 -4.75 -15.91
C ALA A 141 18.90 -4.58 -14.51
N PHE A 142 18.20 -5.05 -13.49
CA PHE A 142 18.70 -5.12 -12.11
C PHE A 142 19.04 -3.75 -11.52
N TYR A 143 19.70 -3.81 -10.36
CA TYR A 143 20.07 -2.65 -9.55
C TYR A 143 21.58 -2.47 -9.56
N PRO A 144 22.09 -1.28 -9.20
CA PRO A 144 23.49 -1.14 -8.78
C PRO A 144 23.71 -1.89 -7.45
N LEU A 145 24.02 -3.18 -7.52
CA LEU A 145 24.12 -4.07 -6.35
C LEU A 145 25.21 -3.62 -5.36
N SER A 146 26.28 -3.01 -5.83
CA SER A 146 27.32 -2.41 -4.99
C SER A 146 26.79 -1.26 -4.14
N GLU A 147 25.98 -0.36 -4.73
CA GLU A 147 25.36 0.76 -4.00
C GLU A 147 24.34 0.26 -2.98
N ILE A 148 23.55 -0.76 -3.32
CA ILE A 148 22.61 -1.42 -2.40
C ILE A 148 23.35 -1.98 -1.19
N ARG A 149 24.43 -2.72 -1.43
CA ARG A 149 25.25 -3.31 -0.36
C ARG A 149 25.88 -2.24 0.52
N ALA A 150 26.46 -1.20 -0.09
CA ALA A 150 27.07 -0.10 0.64
C ALA A 150 26.05 0.64 1.53
N ALA A 151 24.84 0.90 1.02
CA ALA A 151 23.77 1.49 1.82
C ALA A 151 23.35 0.59 2.99
N LYS A 152 23.24 -0.72 2.77
CA LYS A 152 22.89 -1.69 3.80
C LYS A 152 23.97 -1.80 4.88
N GLU A 153 25.23 -1.88 4.49
CA GLU A 153 26.40 -1.91 5.39
C GLU A 153 26.52 -0.62 6.22
N ALA A 154 26.16 0.52 5.62
CA ALA A 154 26.07 1.79 6.34
C ALA A 154 24.88 1.86 7.31
N GLY A 155 24.02 0.84 7.37
CA GLY A 155 22.91 0.75 8.31
C GLY A 155 21.60 1.39 7.86
N PHE A 156 21.47 1.73 6.58
CA PHE A 156 20.19 2.21 6.04
C PHE A 156 19.20 1.07 5.83
N TYR A 157 17.91 1.38 6.00
CA TYR A 157 16.81 0.55 5.56
C TYR A 157 16.70 0.59 4.03
N VAL A 158 16.80 -0.57 3.38
CA VAL A 158 16.85 -0.67 1.91
C VAL A 158 15.52 -1.18 1.38
N ALA A 159 14.83 -0.34 0.62
CA ALA A 159 13.70 -0.77 -0.19
C ALA A 159 14.15 -0.97 -1.65
N VAL A 160 13.65 -2.00 -2.32
CA VAL A 160 13.89 -2.20 -3.76
C VAL A 160 12.58 -2.15 -4.54
N ARG A 161 12.65 -1.66 -5.78
CA ARG A 161 11.47 -1.49 -6.65
C ARG A 161 11.58 -2.31 -7.92
N PRO A 162 11.30 -3.63 -7.85
CA PRO A 162 11.35 -4.49 -9.03
C PRO A 162 10.24 -4.12 -10.01
N ILE A 163 10.53 -4.32 -11.29
CA ILE A 163 9.61 -4.09 -12.40
C ILE A 163 9.04 -5.44 -12.84
N ASN A 164 7.70 -5.50 -12.96
CA ASN A 164 7.01 -6.67 -13.49
C ASN A 164 7.19 -6.74 -15.02
N GLN A 165 7.64 -7.88 -15.54
CA GLN A 165 7.88 -8.07 -16.97
C GLN A 165 7.59 -9.53 -17.38
N ARG A 166 6.83 -9.70 -18.47
CA ARG A 166 6.26 -10.99 -18.92
C ARG A 166 7.27 -12.10 -19.31
N TYR A 167 8.38 -11.72 -19.92
CA TYR A 167 9.46 -12.59 -20.38
C TYR A 167 10.52 -12.86 -19.30
N ARG A 168 10.45 -12.19 -18.15
CA ARG A 168 11.44 -12.34 -17.09
C ARG A 168 11.32 -13.72 -16.45
N ARG A 169 12.45 -14.42 -16.34
CA ARG A 169 12.55 -15.65 -15.56
C ARG A 169 12.56 -15.30 -14.08
N LEU A 170 11.75 -16.01 -13.30
CA LEU A 170 11.67 -15.89 -11.85
C LEU A 170 12.56 -16.96 -11.21
N ASP A 171 13.86 -16.92 -11.55
CA ASP A 171 14.86 -17.90 -11.14
C ASP A 171 15.60 -17.44 -9.87
N PRO A 172 15.90 -18.32 -8.90
CA PRO A 172 16.65 -17.96 -7.70
C PRO A 172 18.07 -17.47 -7.96
N SER A 173 18.70 -17.84 -9.08
CA SER A 173 20.04 -17.38 -9.46
C SER A 173 20.09 -15.90 -9.85
N VAL A 174 18.92 -15.30 -10.10
CA VAL A 174 18.78 -13.95 -10.60
C VAL A 174 18.35 -13.01 -9.46
N PRO A 175 19.09 -11.93 -9.14
CA PRO A 175 18.81 -11.07 -7.99
C PRO A 175 17.68 -10.06 -8.27
N ILE A 176 16.45 -10.57 -8.47
CA ILE A 176 15.25 -9.73 -8.66
C ILE A 176 14.95 -8.93 -7.39
N VAL A 177 15.14 -9.57 -6.24
CA VAL A 177 15.13 -8.95 -4.92
C VAL A 177 16.47 -9.32 -4.27
N PRO A 178 17.41 -8.37 -4.17
CA PRO A 178 18.69 -8.59 -3.48
C PRO A 178 18.48 -9.00 -2.02
N GLN A 179 19.40 -9.78 -1.48
CA GLN A 179 19.33 -10.24 -0.08
C GLN A 179 19.40 -9.09 0.93
N GLU A 180 20.07 -8.00 0.53
CA GLU A 180 20.24 -6.79 1.33
C GLU A 180 18.95 -5.96 1.46
N ALA A 181 17.90 -6.26 0.69
CA ALA A 181 16.63 -5.54 0.75
C ALA A 181 15.84 -5.88 2.03
N ASP A 182 15.26 -4.86 2.67
CA ASP A 182 14.38 -4.97 3.83
C ASP A 182 12.89 -4.95 3.45
N ALA A 183 12.56 -4.37 2.28
CA ALA A 183 11.21 -4.35 1.74
C ALA A 183 11.19 -4.22 0.22
N VAL A 184 10.06 -4.62 -0.37
CA VAL A 184 9.77 -4.45 -1.79
C VAL A 184 8.66 -3.42 -2.01
N VAL A 185 8.92 -2.42 -2.85
CA VAL A 185 7.93 -1.44 -3.31
C VAL A 185 7.80 -1.57 -4.82
N PHE A 186 6.81 -2.30 -5.34
CA PHE A 186 6.69 -2.51 -6.79
C PHE A 186 6.71 -1.19 -7.58
N ALA A 187 7.52 -1.13 -8.64
CA ALA A 187 7.75 0.11 -9.38
C ALA A 187 6.52 0.54 -10.21
N GLY A 188 5.73 -0.43 -10.68
CA GLY A 188 4.53 -0.22 -11.49
C GLY A 188 3.22 -0.29 -10.71
N LEU A 189 2.12 -0.34 -11.46
CA LEU A 189 0.78 -0.51 -10.90
C LEU A 189 0.47 -1.96 -10.53
N GLU A 190 1.32 -2.92 -10.86
CA GLU A 190 1.07 -4.34 -10.67
C GLU A 190 2.16 -4.97 -9.82
N ALA A 191 1.79 -6.01 -9.06
CA ALA A 191 2.76 -6.82 -8.35
C ALA A 191 3.59 -7.69 -9.31
N LEU A 192 4.81 -8.04 -8.89
CA LEU A 192 5.66 -8.96 -9.63
C LEU A 192 4.93 -10.29 -9.88
N GLY A 193 5.00 -10.81 -11.11
CA GLY A 193 4.36 -12.06 -11.52
C GLY A 193 2.88 -11.93 -11.89
N TYR A 194 2.25 -10.77 -11.71
CA TYR A 194 0.88 -10.58 -12.18
C TYR A 194 0.80 -10.61 -13.72
N PRO A 195 -0.26 -11.18 -14.33
CA PRO A 195 -1.36 -11.91 -13.69
C PRO A 195 -1.14 -13.43 -13.54
N TYR A 196 -0.15 -14.02 -14.21
CA TYR A 196 -0.09 -15.48 -14.42
C TYR A 196 0.93 -16.24 -13.57
N ARG A 197 1.84 -15.56 -12.88
CA ARG A 197 3.01 -16.13 -12.20
C ARG A 197 3.19 -15.60 -10.77
N LEU A 198 2.09 -15.25 -10.11
CA LEU A 198 2.11 -14.70 -8.74
C LEU A 198 2.72 -15.67 -7.72
N GLU A 199 2.43 -16.97 -7.84
CA GLU A 199 2.97 -17.99 -6.93
C GLU A 199 4.49 -18.10 -7.03
N GLU A 200 5.02 -18.21 -8.25
CA GLU A 200 6.46 -18.21 -8.50
C GLU A 200 7.13 -16.92 -7.99
N ALA A 201 6.49 -15.77 -8.22
CA ALA A 201 7.03 -14.49 -7.77
C ALA A 201 7.01 -14.34 -6.23
N ARG A 202 6.00 -14.89 -5.55
CA ARG A 202 5.90 -14.91 -4.09
C ARG A 202 7.07 -15.65 -3.43
N GLU A 203 7.57 -16.70 -4.07
CA GLU A 203 8.77 -17.41 -3.58
C GLU A 203 10.04 -16.57 -3.71
N ARG A 204 10.09 -15.64 -4.67
CA ARG A 204 11.24 -14.76 -4.93
C ARG A 204 11.26 -13.49 -4.08
N VAL A 205 10.21 -13.22 -3.33
CA VAL A 205 10.10 -12.05 -2.44
C VAL A 205 10.12 -12.52 -0.99
N PRO A 206 11.30 -12.56 -0.33
CA PRO A 206 11.42 -13.03 1.05
C PRO A 206 11.03 -11.98 2.09
N VAL A 207 10.91 -10.71 1.69
CA VAL A 207 10.69 -9.56 2.58
C VAL A 207 9.29 -8.97 2.45
N PRO A 208 8.84 -8.14 3.41
CA PRO A 208 7.55 -7.47 3.34
C PRO A 208 7.39 -6.61 2.08
N VAL A 209 6.15 -6.46 1.65
CA VAL A 209 5.80 -5.68 0.45
C VAL A 209 5.03 -4.43 0.82
N ALA A 210 5.31 -3.32 0.15
CA ALA A 210 4.64 -2.06 0.37
C ALA A 210 3.34 -1.91 -0.43
N LEU A 211 2.28 -1.49 0.26
CA LEU A 211 1.04 -0.98 -0.32
C LEU A 211 1.18 0.55 -0.48
N ILE A 212 1.08 1.03 -1.72
CA ILE A 212 1.01 2.43 -2.07
C ILE A 212 -0.46 2.88 -1.98
N GLU A 213 -0.76 3.74 -1.02
CA GLU A 213 -2.14 4.17 -0.80
C GLU A 213 -2.73 4.90 -2.02
N GLY A 214 -4.02 4.68 -2.28
CA GLY A 214 -4.76 5.35 -3.35
C GLY A 214 -4.44 4.84 -4.76
N THR A 215 -3.55 3.84 -4.88
CA THR A 215 -3.19 3.24 -6.17
C THR A 215 -3.66 1.79 -6.21
N PRO A 216 -4.55 1.41 -7.15
CA PRO A 216 -4.90 0.01 -7.34
C PRO A 216 -3.65 -0.80 -7.72
N GLN A 217 -3.37 -1.85 -6.95
CA GLN A 217 -2.20 -2.71 -7.16
C GLN A 217 -2.61 -4.19 -7.36
N PRO A 218 -3.00 -4.60 -8.59
CA PRO A 218 -3.35 -5.98 -8.86
C PRO A 218 -2.23 -6.96 -8.49
N GLY A 219 -2.62 -8.09 -7.91
CA GLY A 219 -1.67 -9.13 -7.46
C GLY A 219 -1.03 -8.89 -6.09
N LEU A 220 -1.10 -7.68 -5.52
CA LEU A 220 -0.48 -7.38 -4.21
C LEU A 220 -1.01 -8.27 -3.08
N SER A 221 -2.28 -8.64 -3.11
CA SER A 221 -2.89 -9.48 -2.08
C SER A 221 -2.26 -10.88 -1.97
N ALA A 222 -1.60 -11.37 -3.03
CA ALA A 222 -0.87 -12.64 -2.99
C ALA A 222 0.33 -12.60 -2.03
N TYR A 223 0.85 -11.40 -1.74
CA TYR A 223 2.02 -11.20 -0.87
C TYR A 223 1.65 -10.98 0.61
N ARG A 224 0.38 -11.15 1.00
CA ARG A 224 -0.07 -10.89 2.37
C ARG A 224 0.75 -11.65 3.43
N GLU A 225 1.13 -12.89 3.15
CA GLU A 225 1.91 -13.74 4.06
C GLU A 225 3.33 -13.23 4.30
N LYS A 226 3.89 -12.45 3.36
CA LYS A 226 5.20 -11.80 3.53
C LYS A 226 5.12 -10.58 4.46
N GLY A 227 3.91 -10.13 4.76
CA GLY A 227 3.65 -8.89 5.46
C GLY A 227 3.48 -7.71 4.52
N ILE A 228 2.57 -6.81 4.89
CA ILE A 228 2.29 -5.58 4.13
C ILE A 228 2.69 -4.38 4.97
N LEU A 229 3.52 -3.51 4.38
CA LEU A 229 3.87 -2.21 4.92
C LEU A 229 3.07 -1.13 4.19
N ARG A 230 2.54 -0.15 4.92
CA ARG A 230 1.83 0.97 4.29
C ARG A 230 2.82 2.05 3.88
N LEU A 231 2.82 2.42 2.60
CA LEU A 231 3.68 3.44 2.02
C LEU A 231 2.89 4.66 1.57
N PHE A 232 3.37 5.83 1.97
CA PHE A 232 2.87 7.11 1.48
C PHE A 232 3.91 7.75 0.57
N SER A 233 3.45 8.26 -0.57
CA SER A 233 4.27 9.02 -1.52
C SER A 233 3.42 10.09 -2.17
N LEU A 234 4.04 11.22 -2.52
CA LEU A 234 3.45 12.21 -3.40
C LEU A 234 3.89 11.94 -4.85
N ARG A 235 2.99 12.18 -5.80
CA ARG A 235 3.42 12.30 -7.20
C ARG A 235 4.35 13.50 -7.32
N TYR A 236 5.47 13.34 -8.02
CA TYR A 236 6.53 14.34 -8.04
C TYR A 236 6.04 15.67 -8.61
N GLU A 237 5.28 15.62 -9.70
CA GLU A 237 4.71 16.80 -10.35
C GLU A 237 3.79 17.56 -9.39
N TRP A 238 3.05 16.85 -8.54
CA TRP A 238 2.20 17.47 -7.53
C TRP A 238 3.00 18.00 -6.34
N GLN A 239 4.03 17.27 -5.89
CA GLN A 239 4.92 17.73 -4.83
C GLN A 239 5.55 19.08 -5.17
N LEU A 240 5.97 19.26 -6.43
CA LEU A 240 6.55 20.52 -6.90
C LEU A 240 5.58 21.71 -6.90
N THR A 241 4.26 21.47 -6.81
CA THR A 241 3.27 22.55 -6.66
C THR A 241 3.07 23.00 -5.21
N LEU A 242 3.65 22.28 -4.26
CA LEU A 242 3.52 22.52 -2.83
C LEU A 242 4.80 23.12 -2.27
N THR A 243 4.66 23.99 -1.27
CA THR A 243 5.81 24.37 -0.44
C THR A 243 6.34 23.15 0.32
N PRO A 244 7.64 23.12 0.71
CA PRO A 244 8.20 22.04 1.51
C PRO A 244 7.40 21.75 2.78
N GLU A 245 6.90 22.79 3.45
CA GLU A 245 6.12 22.66 4.67
C GLU A 245 4.73 22.04 4.43
N GLU A 246 4.03 22.45 3.38
CA GLU A 246 2.73 21.86 3.00
C GLU A 246 2.88 20.39 2.60
N ALA A 247 3.97 20.06 1.89
CA ALA A 247 4.27 18.67 1.56
C ALA A 247 4.57 17.86 2.84
N ALA A 248 5.41 18.40 3.75
CA ALA A 248 5.74 17.77 5.02
C ALA A 248 4.50 17.47 5.86
N ASP A 249 3.57 18.42 5.98
CA ASP A 249 2.33 18.24 6.74
C ASP A 249 1.50 17.05 6.20
N LYS A 250 1.50 16.81 4.89
CA LYS A 250 0.85 15.63 4.29
C LYS A 250 1.53 14.32 4.67
N TYR A 251 2.87 14.29 4.72
CA TYR A 251 3.63 13.12 5.18
C TYR A 251 3.37 12.83 6.66
N VAL A 252 3.37 13.86 7.51
CA VAL A 252 3.05 13.73 8.95
C VAL A 252 1.62 13.23 9.14
N LEU A 253 0.65 13.77 8.41
CA LEU A 253 -0.74 13.30 8.44
C LEU A 253 -0.86 11.83 8.03
N ALA A 254 -0.11 11.42 7.00
CA ALA A 254 -0.08 10.03 6.54
C ALA A 254 0.41 9.07 7.62
N ALA A 255 1.49 9.42 8.32
CA ALA A 255 2.01 8.64 9.44
C ALA A 255 1.03 8.63 10.63
N ARG A 256 0.56 9.82 11.05
CA ARG A 256 -0.24 10.00 12.26
C ARG A 256 -1.65 9.43 12.17
N GLU A 257 -2.38 9.74 11.11
CA GLU A 257 -3.81 9.39 11.02
C GLU A 257 -4.05 8.06 10.32
N ARG A 258 -3.19 7.74 9.34
CA ARG A 258 -3.36 6.56 8.48
C ARG A 258 -2.34 5.46 8.80
N GLY A 259 -1.39 5.71 9.69
CA GLY A 259 -0.43 4.69 10.14
C GLY A 259 0.52 4.22 9.03
N HIS A 260 0.94 5.12 8.14
CA HIS A 260 1.98 4.80 7.15
C HIS A 260 3.32 4.58 7.83
N GLN A 261 4.04 3.57 7.35
CA GLN A 261 5.28 3.07 7.92
C GLN A 261 6.49 3.43 7.05
N LEU A 262 6.27 3.54 5.74
CA LEU A 262 7.26 3.97 4.76
C LEU A 262 6.84 5.34 4.22
N LEU A 263 7.64 6.37 4.45
CA LEU A 263 7.45 7.69 3.87
C LEU A 263 8.44 7.86 2.71
N TYR A 264 7.95 7.64 1.49
CA TYR A 264 8.77 7.72 0.28
C TYR A 264 8.88 9.16 -0.19
N LEU A 265 10.10 9.66 -0.27
CA LEU A 265 10.44 11.05 -0.50
C LEU A 265 11.27 11.16 -1.78
N ARG A 266 10.94 12.17 -2.60
CA ARG A 266 11.83 12.64 -3.65
C ARG A 266 12.38 14.01 -3.24
N PRO A 267 13.69 14.27 -3.41
CA PRO A 267 14.24 15.58 -3.14
C PRO A 267 13.57 16.65 -4.01
N TYR A 268 13.46 17.86 -3.47
CA TYR A 268 13.15 19.04 -4.26
C TYR A 268 14.35 19.41 -5.14
N PRO A 269 14.16 20.23 -6.20
CA PRO A 269 15.25 20.67 -7.08
C PRO A 269 16.38 21.40 -6.33
N TYR A 270 16.03 22.10 -5.25
CA TYR A 270 16.99 22.77 -4.37
C TYR A 270 17.13 22.00 -3.07
N ARG A 271 18.38 21.76 -2.67
CA ARG A 271 18.72 21.04 -1.45
C ARG A 271 18.11 21.68 -0.20
N GLN A 272 18.11 23.01 -0.10
CA GLN A 272 17.57 23.72 1.06
C GLN A 272 16.07 23.43 1.24
N ASP A 273 15.32 23.27 0.15
CA ASP A 273 13.90 22.93 0.20
C ASP A 273 13.68 21.48 0.65
N THR A 274 14.55 20.55 0.23
CA THR A 274 14.57 19.18 0.75
C THR A 274 14.88 19.16 2.26
N GLU A 275 15.84 19.96 2.71
CA GLU A 275 16.19 20.04 4.14
C GLU A 275 15.03 20.61 4.96
N ARG A 276 14.33 21.65 4.47
CA ARG A 276 13.13 22.20 5.11
C ARG A 276 11.98 21.19 5.20
N LEU A 277 11.73 20.45 4.12
CA LEU A 277 10.75 19.36 4.09
C LEU A 277 11.06 18.34 5.21
N LEU A 278 12.31 17.88 5.29
CA LEU A 278 12.72 16.85 6.25
C LEU A 278 12.67 17.35 7.69
N GLN A 279 13.15 18.56 7.96
CA GLN A 279 13.07 19.18 9.29
C GLN A 279 11.62 19.26 9.76
N ARG A 280 10.72 19.73 8.90
CA ARG A 280 9.30 19.83 9.22
C ARG A 280 8.64 18.47 9.46
N ILE A 281 9.01 17.43 8.68
CA ILE A 281 8.55 16.06 8.93
C ILE A 281 9.03 15.59 10.30
N GLN A 282 10.32 15.76 10.62
CA GLN A 282 10.91 15.32 11.88
C GLN A 282 10.23 15.99 13.08
N GLU A 283 9.98 17.31 13.02
CA GLU A 283 9.23 18.05 14.03
C GLU A 283 7.81 17.52 14.21
N GLY A 284 7.09 17.29 13.11
CA GLY A 284 5.70 16.81 13.14
C GLY A 284 5.57 15.38 13.66
N LEU A 285 6.51 14.49 13.32
CA LEU A 285 6.56 13.13 13.85
C LEU A 285 6.89 13.13 15.35
N LYS A 286 7.87 13.95 15.78
CA LYS A 286 8.23 14.11 17.19
C LYS A 286 7.06 14.65 18.02
N ALA A 287 6.36 15.67 17.53
CA ALA A 287 5.16 16.21 18.19
C ALA A 287 4.03 15.18 18.29
N SER A 288 3.95 14.25 17.33
CA SER A 288 2.98 13.16 17.31
C SER A 288 3.42 11.92 18.09
N HIS A 289 4.59 11.95 18.74
CA HIS A 289 5.19 10.80 19.44
C HIS A 289 5.38 9.57 18.53
N ILE A 290 5.67 9.80 17.25
CA ILE A 290 5.92 8.75 16.27
C ILE A 290 7.44 8.62 16.11
N PRO A 291 8.04 7.48 16.52
CA PRO A 291 9.48 7.31 16.41
C PRO A 291 9.90 7.14 14.95
N LEU A 292 11.07 7.67 14.62
CA LEU A 292 11.80 7.24 13.43
C LEU A 292 12.47 5.89 13.72
N GLY A 293 12.51 5.02 12.71
CA GLY A 293 13.15 3.72 12.83
C GLY A 293 12.63 2.69 11.83
N HIS A 294 13.15 1.48 11.96
CA HIS A 294 12.75 0.36 11.10
C HIS A 294 11.32 -0.08 11.40
N PRO A 295 10.43 -0.08 10.40
CA PRO A 295 9.04 -0.46 10.62
C PRO A 295 8.90 -1.98 10.76
N ALA A 296 7.96 -2.40 11.60
CA ALA A 296 7.55 -3.80 11.73
C ALA A 296 6.23 -4.06 10.98
N VAL A 297 6.06 -5.26 10.44
CA VAL A 297 4.79 -5.68 9.85
C VAL A 297 3.70 -5.67 10.92
N ARG A 298 2.52 -5.13 10.59
CA ARG A 298 1.37 -5.12 11.49
C ARG A 298 0.74 -6.50 11.54
N GLU A 299 0.81 -7.13 12.70
CA GLU A 299 0.04 -8.33 12.99
C GLU A 299 -1.35 -7.96 13.47
N PHE A 300 -2.38 -8.57 12.88
CA PHE A 300 -3.76 -8.39 13.32
C PHE A 300 -4.53 -9.71 13.27
N ALA A 301 -4.91 -10.18 14.46
CA ALA A 301 -5.85 -11.28 14.62
C ALA A 301 -7.17 -10.72 15.17
N PRO A 302 -8.29 -10.86 14.44
CA PRO A 302 -9.57 -10.38 14.93
C PRO A 302 -10.04 -11.19 16.14
N SER A 303 -10.46 -10.51 17.20
CA SER A 303 -11.00 -11.18 18.39
C SER A 303 -12.29 -11.95 18.07
N PRO A 304 -12.48 -13.19 18.57
CA PRO A 304 -13.72 -13.94 18.38
C PRO A 304 -14.94 -13.23 19.01
N LEU A 305 -14.72 -12.35 19.99
CA LEU A 305 -15.76 -11.53 20.62
C LEU A 305 -16.51 -10.65 19.62
N ARG A 306 -15.90 -10.35 18.46
CA ARG A 306 -16.57 -9.60 17.38
C ARG A 306 -17.86 -10.26 16.92
N LEU A 307 -18.00 -11.58 17.08
CA LEU A 307 -19.22 -12.30 16.68
C LEU A 307 -20.42 -11.88 17.52
N ALA A 308 -20.22 -11.37 18.74
CA ALA A 308 -21.30 -10.79 19.54
C ALA A 308 -21.95 -9.58 18.85
N ALA A 309 -21.22 -8.85 18.01
CA ALA A 309 -21.76 -7.74 17.24
C ALA A 309 -22.88 -8.19 16.29
N TRP A 310 -22.85 -9.42 15.77
CA TRP A 310 -23.97 -9.95 14.97
C TRP A 310 -25.27 -10.02 15.75
N VAL A 311 -25.23 -10.34 17.05
CA VAL A 311 -26.42 -10.34 17.92
C VAL A 311 -26.98 -8.92 18.00
N GLY A 312 -26.12 -7.92 18.18
CA GLY A 312 -26.52 -6.50 18.19
C GLY A 312 -27.10 -6.05 16.86
N VAL A 313 -26.45 -6.40 15.74
CA VAL A 313 -26.90 -6.04 14.38
C VAL A 313 -28.25 -6.66 14.04
N LEU A 314 -28.44 -7.95 14.33
CA LEU A 314 -29.71 -8.64 14.08
C LEU A 314 -30.81 -8.14 15.02
N ALA A 315 -30.49 -7.80 16.28
CA ALA A 315 -31.45 -7.18 17.19
C ALA A 315 -31.86 -5.78 16.70
N GLY A 316 -30.91 -4.99 16.19
CA GLY A 316 -31.18 -3.70 15.54
C GLY A 316 -32.05 -3.84 14.29
N LEU A 317 -31.77 -4.84 13.45
CA LEU A 317 -32.60 -5.14 12.29
C LEU A 317 -34.03 -5.55 12.70
N GLY A 318 -34.17 -6.32 13.78
CA GLY A 318 -35.48 -6.63 14.38
C GLY A 318 -36.22 -5.40 14.89
N LEU A 319 -35.51 -4.42 15.47
CA LEU A 319 -36.11 -3.15 15.88
C LEU A 319 -36.57 -2.32 14.69
N LEU A 320 -35.80 -2.32 13.59
CA LEU A 320 -36.20 -1.69 12.32
C LEU A 320 -37.50 -2.33 11.80
N ALA A 321 -37.55 -3.67 11.76
CA ALA A 321 -38.72 -4.43 11.33
C ALA A 321 -39.99 -4.12 12.14
N LEU A 322 -39.86 -3.91 13.45
CA LEU A 322 -40.97 -3.56 14.35
C LEU A 322 -41.23 -2.05 14.46
N GLY A 323 -40.34 -1.23 13.91
CA GLY A 323 -40.35 0.23 14.06
C GLY A 323 -40.94 0.96 12.85
N LEU A 324 -40.88 0.36 11.66
CA LEU A 324 -41.48 0.92 10.45
C LEU A 324 -42.99 0.69 10.41
N PRO A 325 -43.78 1.68 9.95
CA PRO A 325 -45.25 1.63 9.99
C PRO A 325 -45.84 0.64 8.99
N VAL A 326 -45.20 0.45 7.83
CA VAL A 326 -45.67 -0.42 6.74
C VAL A 326 -44.53 -1.31 6.25
N HIS A 327 -44.80 -2.59 6.01
CA HIS A 327 -43.86 -3.59 5.45
C HIS A 327 -42.50 -3.72 6.17
N GLY A 328 -42.39 -3.33 7.45
CA GLY A 328 -41.13 -3.36 8.21
C GLY A 328 -40.34 -4.68 8.12
N PRO A 329 -40.96 -5.85 8.31
CA PRO A 329 -40.29 -7.14 8.16
C PRO A 329 -39.74 -7.39 6.75
N LEU A 330 -40.47 -6.98 5.70
CA LEU A 330 -40.03 -7.11 4.31
C LEU A 330 -38.84 -6.20 4.03
N VAL A 331 -38.89 -4.94 4.50
CA VAL A 331 -37.77 -3.99 4.37
C VAL A 331 -36.51 -4.53 5.07
N ALA A 332 -36.66 -5.05 6.28
CA ALA A 332 -35.56 -5.66 7.02
C ALA A 332 -34.98 -6.89 6.30
N LEU A 333 -35.84 -7.75 5.74
CA LEU A 333 -35.40 -8.90 4.94
C LEU A 333 -34.66 -8.47 3.67
N LEU A 334 -35.16 -7.48 2.94
CA LEU A 334 -34.52 -6.94 1.74
C LEU A 334 -33.16 -6.32 2.06
N LEU A 335 -33.03 -5.59 3.18
CA LEU A 335 -31.75 -5.06 3.62
C LEU A 335 -30.75 -6.17 3.98
N LEU A 336 -31.22 -7.24 4.62
CA LEU A 336 -30.38 -8.40 4.92
C LEU A 336 -29.89 -9.08 3.63
N LEU A 337 -30.79 -9.33 2.68
CA LEU A 337 -30.44 -9.93 1.39
C LEU A 337 -29.51 -9.03 0.57
N LEU A 338 -29.76 -7.72 0.56
CA LEU A 338 -28.88 -6.73 -0.06
C LEU A 338 -27.49 -6.78 0.56
N ALA A 339 -27.39 -6.76 1.89
CA ALA A 339 -26.10 -6.77 2.57
C ALA A 339 -25.33 -8.08 2.32
N LEU A 340 -25.99 -9.23 2.39
CA LEU A 340 -25.38 -10.53 2.11
C LEU A 340 -24.94 -10.65 0.64
N GLY A 341 -25.81 -10.25 -0.30
CA GLY A 341 -25.52 -10.35 -1.74
C GLY A 341 -24.47 -9.36 -2.24
N TYR A 342 -24.51 -8.11 -1.75
CA TYR A 342 -23.62 -7.04 -2.21
C TYR A 342 -22.27 -7.01 -1.46
N ALA A 343 -22.30 -7.11 -0.13
CA ALA A 343 -21.10 -6.94 0.70
C ALA A 343 -20.47 -8.28 1.13
N GLY A 344 -21.16 -9.41 0.96
CA GLY A 344 -20.65 -10.74 1.29
C GLY A 344 -20.14 -10.83 2.73
N GLY A 345 -18.84 -11.10 2.89
CA GLY A 345 -18.20 -11.16 4.21
C GLY A 345 -18.25 -9.85 5.04
N GLN A 346 -18.58 -8.70 4.43
CA GLN A 346 -18.75 -7.41 5.11
C GLN A 346 -20.23 -7.08 5.43
N ALA A 347 -21.17 -8.00 5.18
CA ALA A 347 -22.60 -7.77 5.34
C ALA A 347 -23.00 -7.23 6.73
N GLY A 348 -22.42 -7.79 7.80
CA GLY A 348 -22.76 -7.37 9.16
C GLY A 348 -22.33 -5.93 9.46
N ALA A 349 -21.16 -5.52 8.97
CA ALA A 349 -20.69 -4.14 9.09
C ALA A 349 -21.56 -3.17 8.26
N LEU A 350 -21.96 -3.58 7.05
CA LEU A 350 -22.89 -2.80 6.22
C LEU A 350 -24.25 -2.65 6.91
N LEU A 351 -24.83 -3.73 7.43
CA LEU A 351 -26.10 -3.66 8.17
C LEU A 351 -26.01 -2.75 9.38
N ALA A 352 -24.92 -2.81 10.15
CA ALA A 352 -24.69 -1.90 11.26
C ALA A 352 -24.72 -0.42 10.79
N ALA A 353 -24.05 -0.12 9.68
CA ALA A 353 -24.01 1.21 9.07
C ALA A 353 -25.38 1.69 8.57
N LEU A 354 -26.19 0.79 8.02
CA LEU A 354 -27.47 1.14 7.41
C LEU A 354 -28.61 1.27 8.44
N VAL A 355 -28.62 0.43 9.48
CA VAL A 355 -29.75 0.29 10.39
C VAL A 355 -29.67 1.24 11.58
N PHE A 356 -28.53 1.31 12.26
CA PHE A 356 -28.41 2.01 13.53
C PHE A 356 -28.65 3.53 13.47
N PRO A 357 -28.23 4.25 12.42
CA PRO A 357 -28.58 5.67 12.28
C PRO A 357 -30.09 5.93 12.23
N VAL A 358 -30.88 4.94 11.78
CA VAL A 358 -32.34 5.04 11.61
C VAL A 358 -33.08 4.77 12.91
N LEU A 359 -32.60 3.82 13.73
CA LEU A 359 -33.31 3.35 14.95
C LEU A 359 -33.65 4.47 15.93
N GLY A 360 -32.82 5.50 15.99
CA GLY A 360 -33.04 6.70 16.79
C GLY A 360 -34.34 7.43 16.47
N PHE A 361 -34.80 7.38 15.22
CA PHE A 361 -35.97 8.11 14.72
C PHE A 361 -37.28 7.30 14.76
N LEU A 362 -37.23 5.99 14.99
CA LEU A 362 -38.39 5.08 14.96
C LEU A 362 -39.26 5.04 16.23
N GLY A 363 -39.00 5.93 17.20
CA GLY A 363 -39.77 5.99 18.45
C GLY A 363 -40.32 7.39 18.73
N PRO A 364 -40.82 7.66 19.96
CA PRO A 364 -41.42 8.94 20.31
C PRO A 364 -40.52 10.13 19.95
N ARG A 365 -41.09 11.14 19.27
CA ARG A 365 -40.40 12.31 18.73
C ARG A 365 -40.28 13.42 19.78
N ASN A 366 -39.74 13.04 20.94
CA ASN A 366 -39.64 13.92 22.10
C ASN A 366 -38.34 14.73 22.03
N GLY A 367 -38.33 15.86 21.32
CA GLY A 367 -37.26 16.87 21.31
C GLY A 367 -35.84 16.33 21.56
N LEU A 368 -35.22 16.72 22.67
CA LEU A 368 -33.86 16.32 23.07
C LEU A 368 -33.68 14.80 23.29
N TRP A 369 -34.71 14.11 23.78
CA TRP A 369 -34.62 12.67 24.05
C TRP A 369 -34.50 11.84 22.77
N MET A 370 -35.13 12.30 21.69
CA MET A 370 -34.96 11.71 20.36
C MET A 370 -33.48 11.77 19.94
N TRP A 371 -32.85 12.94 20.07
CA TRP A 371 -31.45 13.13 19.71
C TRP A 371 -30.48 12.29 20.55
N LEU A 372 -30.71 12.22 21.87
CA LEU A 372 -29.90 11.36 22.76
C LEU A 372 -30.04 9.88 22.40
N ARG A 373 -31.26 9.41 22.10
CA ARG A 373 -31.50 8.04 21.64
C ARG A 373 -30.81 7.76 20.31
N THR A 374 -30.90 8.70 19.36
CA THR A 374 -30.23 8.58 18.06
C THR A 374 -28.72 8.51 18.21
N LEU A 375 -28.14 9.36 19.06
CA LEU A 375 -26.71 9.31 19.37
C LEU A 375 -26.32 7.95 19.97
N GLY A 376 -27.10 7.44 20.93
CA GLY A 376 -26.85 6.13 21.55
C GLY A 376 -26.85 4.98 20.54
N TYR A 377 -27.84 4.92 19.65
CA TYR A 377 -27.84 3.91 18.58
C TYR A 377 -26.72 4.14 17.56
N ALA A 378 -26.44 5.37 17.16
CA ALA A 378 -25.34 5.66 16.24
C ALA A 378 -23.99 5.17 16.80
N LEU A 379 -23.71 5.46 18.07
CA LEU A 379 -22.49 4.98 18.75
C LEU A 379 -22.45 3.45 18.83
N ALA A 380 -23.56 2.78 19.17
CA ALA A 380 -23.63 1.33 19.15
C ALA A 380 -23.38 0.76 17.73
N GLY A 381 -23.95 1.41 16.72
CA GLY A 381 -23.73 1.09 15.31
C GLY A 381 -22.27 1.20 14.91
N VAL A 382 -21.57 2.26 15.33
CA VAL A 382 -20.14 2.44 15.09
C VAL A 382 -19.31 1.32 15.71
N VAL A 383 -19.64 0.90 16.93
CA VAL A 383 -18.97 -0.23 17.60
C VAL A 383 -19.16 -1.52 16.83
N PHE A 384 -20.39 -1.86 16.44
CA PHE A 384 -20.68 -3.11 15.70
C PHE A 384 -20.10 -3.10 14.29
N LEU A 385 -20.19 -1.96 13.59
CA LEU A 385 -19.56 -1.74 12.30
C LEU A 385 -18.06 -1.98 12.40
N SER A 386 -17.42 -1.37 13.39
CA SER A 386 -15.97 -1.49 13.60
C SER A 386 -15.58 -2.93 13.95
N ALA A 387 -16.32 -3.59 14.85
CA ALA A 387 -16.01 -4.96 15.28
C ALA A 387 -16.12 -5.96 14.12
N LEU A 388 -17.20 -5.88 13.32
CA LEU A 388 -17.44 -6.77 12.18
C LEU A 388 -16.59 -6.40 10.96
N GLY A 389 -16.27 -5.11 10.78
CA GLY A 389 -15.46 -4.61 9.68
C GLY A 389 -13.94 -4.78 9.88
N SER A 390 -13.51 -5.17 11.08
CA SER A 390 -12.10 -5.40 11.40
C SER A 390 -11.64 -6.77 10.90
N THR A 391 -11.06 -6.77 9.70
CA THR A 391 -10.45 -7.94 9.07
C THR A 391 -8.98 -7.63 8.76
N PRO A 392 -8.11 -8.64 8.65
CA PRO A 392 -6.71 -8.40 8.25
C PRO A 392 -6.60 -7.63 6.93
N ALA A 393 -7.46 -7.93 5.95
CA ALA A 393 -7.45 -7.25 4.66
C ALA A 393 -7.84 -5.77 4.75
N THR A 394 -8.81 -5.43 5.61
CA THR A 394 -9.26 -4.03 5.79
C THR A 394 -8.25 -3.22 6.60
N LEU A 395 -7.64 -3.81 7.63
CA LEU A 395 -6.63 -3.13 8.46
C LEU A 395 -5.32 -2.86 7.70
N LEU A 396 -4.92 -3.80 6.84
CA LEU A 396 -3.76 -3.63 5.95
C LEU A 396 -4.05 -2.72 4.74
N GLY A 397 -5.29 -2.26 4.55
CA GLY A 397 -5.68 -1.42 3.40
C GLY A 397 -5.81 -2.16 2.07
N LEU A 398 -5.73 -3.49 2.06
CA LEU A 398 -5.86 -4.31 0.85
C LEU A 398 -7.28 -4.35 0.28
N GLN A 399 -8.30 -4.12 1.12
CA GLN A 399 -9.70 -4.08 0.71
C GLN A 399 -10.39 -2.85 1.30
N ALA A 400 -10.98 -2.05 0.42
CA ALA A 400 -11.88 -0.98 0.82
C ALA A 400 -13.21 -1.54 1.37
N PHE A 401 -13.89 -0.76 2.21
CA PHE A 401 -15.22 -1.08 2.69
C PHE A 401 -16.24 -1.00 1.55
N LYS A 402 -16.99 -2.08 1.31
CA LYS A 402 -18.03 -2.12 0.29
C LYS A 402 -19.33 -1.53 0.82
N GLY A 403 -19.84 -0.51 0.14
CA GLY A 403 -21.15 0.10 0.45
C GLY A 403 -21.10 1.43 1.18
N VAL A 404 -19.96 2.13 1.21
CA VAL A 404 -19.87 3.52 1.72
C VAL A 404 -20.93 4.41 1.06
N SER A 405 -21.09 4.33 -0.26
CA SER A 405 -22.12 5.09 -0.99
C SER A 405 -23.55 4.78 -0.55
N LEU A 406 -23.84 3.53 -0.17
CA LEU A 406 -25.17 3.14 0.33
C LEU A 406 -25.49 3.80 1.67
N THR A 407 -24.48 4.05 2.51
CA THR A 407 -24.67 4.73 3.80
C THR A 407 -25.10 6.19 3.66
N LEU A 408 -24.85 6.82 2.50
CA LEU A 408 -25.28 8.18 2.21
C LEU A 408 -26.74 8.26 1.74
N LEU A 409 -27.31 7.15 1.23
CA LEU A 409 -28.63 7.13 0.60
C LEU A 409 -29.67 6.38 1.43
N VAL A 410 -29.36 5.16 1.87
CA VAL A 410 -30.34 4.24 2.48
C VAL A 410 -30.83 4.72 3.85
N PRO A 411 -29.98 5.17 4.79
CA PRO A 411 -30.47 5.66 6.09
C PRO A 411 -31.42 6.86 5.97
N PRO A 412 -31.11 7.92 5.18
CA PRO A 412 -32.07 9.01 4.95
C PRO A 412 -33.40 8.54 4.36
N LEU A 413 -33.39 7.61 3.39
CA LEU A 413 -34.61 7.06 2.81
C LEU A 413 -35.43 6.25 3.83
N LEU A 414 -34.79 5.43 4.66
CA LEU A 414 -35.47 4.68 5.71
C LEU A 414 -36.07 5.60 6.79
N VAL A 415 -35.37 6.68 7.12
CA VAL A 415 -35.88 7.73 8.01
C VAL A 415 -37.09 8.39 7.36
N ALA A 416 -37.00 8.85 6.10
CA ALA A 416 -38.12 9.43 5.36
C ALA A 416 -39.33 8.48 5.29
N PHE A 417 -39.09 7.20 5.03
CA PHE A 417 -40.13 6.16 5.00
C PHE A 417 -40.79 5.95 6.36
N SER A 418 -40.10 6.24 7.47
CA SER A 418 -40.72 6.22 8.81
C SER A 418 -41.65 7.41 9.10
N PHE A 419 -41.66 8.42 8.22
CA PHE A 419 -42.58 9.58 8.30
C PHE A 419 -43.84 9.41 7.45
N LEU A 420 -43.85 8.45 6.52
CA LEU A 420 -45.01 8.04 5.73
C LEU A 420 -45.84 7.03 6.53
#